data_AF-A0A7Y5BLY1-F1
#
_entry.id   AF-A0A7Y5BLY1-F1
#
_cell.length_a   1.000
_cell.length_b   1.000
_cell.length_c   1.000
_cell.angle_alpha   90.00
_cell.angle_beta   90.00
_cell.angle_gamma   90.00
#
_symmetry.space_group_name_H-M   'P 1'
#
loop_
_entity.id
_entity.type
_entity.pdbx_description
1 polymer ?
#
loop_
_entity_poly.entity_id
_entity_poly.type
_entity_poly.pdbx_seq_one_letter_code
_entity_poly.pdbx_strand_id
1 'polypeptide(L)'
;MKSFSKGEVKSELIRIRELGFVPNRREGNHGGIGNTLEDLLGIEENNLPIPNAAEWELKCQKIGTTSLTTLFHVEPSPTAMRLVPTQLLPFYGWKHEKAGISYPENEMSFRQTINSLGRSDRGFQVVVDEEQQKVMISFDADSVSKKHSKWLQSVKTRVGLGELNPQPYWGFNDLFHKAGAKLLNCFYVQAEVKKINGQDFYHYKEIMMLKDFSLPKFLTGIKEGYVLVDFDARTGHNHGTKFRLRQNYFPKLYDYVEKI
;
A
#
# COMPACT_ATOMS: atom_id res chain seq x y z
N MET A 1 -5.52 23.60 13.29
CA MET A 1 -5.85 22.95 12.01
C MET A 1 -6.80 23.84 11.23
N LYS A 2 -6.39 24.31 10.04
CA LYS A 2 -7.28 25.02 9.13
C LYS A 2 -8.23 23.99 8.52
N SER A 3 -9.53 24.13 8.74
CA SER A 3 -10.53 23.27 8.09
C SER A 3 -10.70 23.76 6.66
N PHE A 4 -10.35 22.94 5.66
CA PHE A 4 -10.61 23.26 4.26
C PHE A 4 -11.97 22.68 3.85
N SER A 5 -12.81 23.49 3.22
CA SER A 5 -13.93 22.98 2.45
C SER A 5 -13.45 22.33 1.16
N LYS A 6 -14.28 21.44 0.58
CA LYS A 6 -14.03 20.85 -0.75
C LYS A 6 -13.70 21.91 -1.81
N GLY A 7 -14.44 23.02 -1.81
CA GLY A 7 -14.25 24.10 -2.79
C GLY A 7 -12.90 24.78 -2.65
N GLU A 8 -12.44 25.00 -1.43
CA GLU A 8 -11.13 25.59 -1.15
C GLU A 8 -9.99 24.68 -1.57
N VAL A 9 -10.04 23.38 -1.23
CA VAL A 9 -9.03 22.40 -1.67
C VAL A 9 -8.95 22.36 -3.19
N LYS A 10 -10.10 22.28 -3.87
CA LYS A 10 -10.15 22.26 -5.34
C LYS A 10 -9.54 23.53 -5.95
N SER A 11 -9.89 24.69 -5.43
CA SER A 11 -9.42 25.98 -5.95
C SER A 11 -7.91 26.13 -5.74
N GLU A 12 -7.42 25.69 -4.59
CA GLU A 12 -6.00 25.75 -4.27
C GLU A 12 -5.17 24.76 -5.09
N LEU A 13 -5.68 23.56 -5.34
CA LEU A 13 -5.03 22.60 -6.25
C LEU A 13 -4.93 23.14 -7.68
N ILE A 14 -5.97 23.83 -8.18
CA ILE A 14 -5.92 24.52 -9.48
C ILE A 14 -4.83 25.60 -9.45
N ARG A 15 -4.81 26.45 -8.41
CA ARG A 15 -3.78 27.48 -8.26
C ARG A 15 -2.37 26.89 -8.27
N ILE A 16 -2.16 25.77 -7.57
CA ILE A 16 -0.87 25.06 -7.49
C ILE A 16 -0.45 24.50 -8.85
N ARG A 17 -1.38 23.97 -9.65
CA ARG A 17 -1.12 23.53 -11.02
C ARG A 17 -0.58 24.67 -11.89
N GLU A 18 -1.16 25.86 -11.77
CA GLU A 18 -0.76 27.05 -12.55
C GLU A 18 0.61 27.62 -12.14
N LEU A 19 1.15 27.24 -10.97
CA LEU A 19 2.52 27.63 -10.59
C LEU A 19 3.60 26.96 -11.44
N GLY A 20 3.27 25.91 -12.20
CA GLY A 20 4.24 25.14 -12.96
C GLY A 20 5.17 24.33 -12.03
N PHE A 21 6.47 24.35 -12.31
CA PHE A 21 7.46 23.63 -11.52
C PHE A 21 7.82 24.38 -10.24
N VAL A 22 7.53 23.77 -9.10
CA VAL A 22 7.89 24.26 -7.76
C VAL A 22 8.99 23.39 -7.15
N PRO A 23 9.94 23.98 -6.40
CA PRO A 23 11.01 23.20 -5.76
C PRO A 23 10.45 22.30 -4.65
N ASN A 24 11.07 21.13 -4.46
CA ASN A 24 10.80 20.28 -3.31
C ASN A 24 11.07 21.06 -2.01
N ARG A 25 10.08 21.09 -1.12
CA ARG A 25 10.16 21.81 0.16
C ARG A 25 10.72 20.99 1.32
N ARG A 26 10.85 19.67 1.14
CA ARG A 26 11.38 18.74 2.16
C ARG A 26 12.40 17.80 1.54
N GLU A 27 13.67 18.21 1.59
CA GLU A 27 14.80 17.42 1.06
C GLU A 27 15.03 16.13 1.88
N GLY A 28 15.50 15.06 1.21
CA GLY A 28 15.87 13.79 1.85
C GLY A 28 14.73 12.83 2.19
N ASN A 29 13.47 13.24 2.06
CA ASN A 29 12.32 12.39 2.38
C ASN A 29 11.80 11.60 1.16
N HIS A 30 11.55 10.30 1.36
CA HIS A 30 10.95 9.41 0.35
C HIS A 30 9.53 9.85 -0.11
N GLY A 31 8.90 10.81 0.58
CA GLY A 31 7.58 11.37 0.30
C GLY A 31 7.57 12.81 -0.26
N GLY A 32 8.70 13.33 -0.75
CA GLY A 32 8.86 14.76 -1.10
C GLY A 32 7.76 15.36 -2.00
N ILE A 33 7.21 14.59 -2.94
CA ILE A 33 6.10 15.02 -3.82
C ILE A 33 4.80 15.26 -3.05
N GLY A 34 4.45 14.40 -2.09
CA GLY A 34 3.24 14.56 -1.28
C GLY A 34 3.42 15.67 -0.26
N ASN A 35 4.55 15.64 0.44
CA ASN A 35 4.87 16.63 1.46
C ASN A 35 4.93 18.05 0.90
N THR A 36 5.49 18.24 -0.29
CA THR A 36 5.52 19.55 -0.95
C THR A 36 4.11 20.03 -1.30
N LEU A 37 3.20 19.13 -1.70
CA LEU A 37 1.81 19.50 -1.96
C LEU A 37 1.06 19.87 -0.69
N GLU A 38 1.25 19.10 0.38
CA GLU A 38 0.71 19.41 1.71
C GLU A 38 1.21 20.77 2.21
N ASP A 39 2.50 21.06 2.06
CA ASP A 39 3.10 22.35 2.40
C ASP A 39 2.51 23.51 1.57
N LEU A 40 2.19 23.28 0.30
CA LEU A 40 1.56 24.27 -0.57
C LEU A 40 0.11 24.53 -0.19
N LEU A 41 -0.60 23.48 0.25
CA LEU A 41 -1.96 23.56 0.76
C LEU A 41 -2.00 24.11 2.20
N GLY A 42 -0.87 24.20 2.90
CA GLY A 42 -0.82 24.59 4.32
C GLY A 42 -1.40 23.51 5.25
N ILE A 43 -1.29 22.24 4.86
CA ILE A 43 -1.67 21.08 5.67
C ILE A 43 -0.48 20.68 6.53
N GLU A 44 -0.67 20.69 7.85
CA GLU A 44 0.33 20.18 8.80
C GLU A 44 0.35 18.64 8.76
N GLU A 45 1.54 18.07 8.63
CA GLU A 45 1.73 16.62 8.65
C GLU A 45 1.26 16.05 10.00
N ASN A 46 0.44 15.00 9.94
CA ASN A 46 0.04 14.24 11.12
C ASN A 46 -0.06 12.75 10.80
N ASN A 47 0.13 11.90 11.81
CA ASN A 47 0.15 10.44 11.66
C ASN A 47 -1.21 9.78 11.91
N LEU A 48 -2.31 10.55 11.88
CA LEU A 48 -3.64 10.02 12.18
C LEU A 48 -4.18 9.21 10.99
N PRO A 49 -4.94 8.13 11.23
CA PRO A 49 -5.54 7.32 10.18
C PRO A 49 -6.83 7.95 9.62
N ILE A 50 -6.86 9.27 9.50
CA ILE A 50 -7.99 10.07 9.00
C ILE A 50 -7.57 10.80 7.71
N PRO A 51 -8.52 11.35 6.94
CA PRO A 51 -8.19 12.14 5.77
C PRO A 51 -7.37 13.39 6.16
N ASN A 52 -6.38 13.75 5.34
CA ASN A 52 -5.45 14.85 5.62
C ASN A 52 -5.93 16.23 5.13
N ALA A 53 -7.00 16.31 4.32
CA ALA A 53 -7.62 17.55 3.86
C ALA A 53 -9.11 17.60 4.26
N ALA A 54 -9.37 17.75 5.57
CA ALA A 54 -10.70 17.69 6.18
C ALA A 54 -11.39 16.33 5.96
N GLU A 55 -12.43 16.26 5.13
CA GLU A 55 -13.12 15.01 4.77
C GLU A 55 -12.49 14.29 3.56
N TRP A 56 -11.40 14.82 3.02
CA TRP A 56 -10.76 14.35 1.79
C TRP A 56 -9.33 13.88 2.03
N GLU A 57 -9.00 12.72 1.48
CA GLU A 57 -7.62 12.23 1.45
C GLU A 57 -6.90 12.81 0.23
N LEU A 58 -5.66 13.26 0.43
CA LEU A 58 -4.78 13.69 -0.64
C LEU A 58 -3.77 12.58 -0.93
N LYS A 59 -3.79 12.05 -2.16
CA LYS A 59 -2.79 11.09 -2.65
C LYS A 59 -2.02 11.68 -3.81
N CYS A 60 -0.70 11.69 -3.69
CA CYS A 60 0.20 12.21 -4.71
C CYS A 60 1.03 11.11 -5.35
N GLN A 61 1.21 11.16 -6.66
CA GLN A 61 2.06 10.22 -7.38
C GLN A 61 2.80 10.88 -8.55
N LYS A 62 4.03 10.43 -8.82
CA LYS A 62 4.77 10.87 -10.02
C LYS A 62 4.13 10.28 -11.29
N ILE A 63 3.97 11.10 -12.32
CA ILE A 63 3.55 10.63 -13.65
C ILE A 63 4.61 9.67 -14.21
N GLY A 64 4.17 8.51 -14.70
CA GLY A 64 5.03 7.46 -15.24
C GLY A 64 5.77 6.61 -14.19
N THR A 65 5.46 6.76 -12.89
CA THR A 65 6.07 5.88 -11.87
C THR A 65 5.57 4.44 -11.99
N THR A 66 6.43 3.48 -11.63
CA THR A 66 6.07 2.07 -11.47
C THR A 66 5.81 1.70 -10.00
N SER A 67 6.03 2.63 -9.07
CA SER A 67 5.83 2.40 -7.64
C SER A 67 4.35 2.25 -7.30
N LEU A 68 4.06 1.28 -6.42
CA LEU A 68 2.72 1.06 -5.91
C LEU A 68 2.31 2.14 -4.90
N THR A 69 1.04 2.54 -4.93
CA THR A 69 0.45 3.45 -3.96
C THR A 69 -0.11 2.67 -2.78
N THR A 70 0.33 2.97 -1.56
CA THR A 70 -0.27 2.37 -0.36
C THR A 70 -1.64 2.97 -0.10
N LEU A 71 -2.67 2.13 -0.05
CA LEU A 71 -4.04 2.53 0.25
C LEU A 71 -4.20 2.68 1.77
N PHE A 72 -3.99 1.59 2.51
CA PHE A 72 -4.08 1.54 3.97
C PHE A 72 -3.31 0.35 4.54
N HIS A 73 -3.10 0.38 5.86
CA HIS A 73 -2.47 -0.69 6.63
C HIS A 73 -3.55 -1.45 7.41
N VAL A 74 -3.52 -2.78 7.37
CA VAL A 74 -4.41 -3.64 8.15
C VAL A 74 -3.81 -5.03 8.31
N GLU A 75 -3.59 -5.46 9.55
CA GLU A 75 -3.12 -6.82 9.86
C GLU A 75 -4.23 -7.85 9.61
N PRO A 76 -3.88 -9.08 9.18
CA PRO A 76 -4.87 -10.12 8.97
C PRO A 76 -5.46 -10.61 10.30
N SER A 77 -6.71 -11.02 10.22
CA SER A 77 -7.41 -11.76 11.27
C SER A 77 -6.92 -13.21 11.34
N PRO A 78 -6.96 -13.83 12.55
CA PRO A 78 -7.28 -13.22 13.84
C PRO A 78 -6.17 -12.30 14.35
N THR A 79 -6.50 -11.02 14.58
CA THR A 79 -5.51 -9.97 14.88
C THR A 79 -4.81 -10.19 16.22
N ALA A 80 -5.50 -10.79 17.20
CA ALA A 80 -4.96 -11.16 18.50
C ALA A 80 -3.76 -12.12 18.41
N MET A 81 -3.72 -12.96 17.37
CA MET A 81 -2.61 -13.90 17.17
C MET A 81 -1.36 -13.25 16.57
N ARG A 82 -1.48 -12.03 16.03
CA ARG A 82 -0.39 -11.31 15.37
C ARG A 82 0.33 -12.19 14.33
N LEU A 83 -0.44 -12.80 13.43
CA LEU A 83 0.02 -13.86 12.52
C LEU A 83 1.29 -13.51 11.74
N VAL A 84 1.49 -12.25 11.36
CA VAL A 84 2.68 -11.83 10.60
C VAL A 84 3.96 -12.04 11.42
N PRO A 85 4.15 -11.39 12.59
CA PRO A 85 5.36 -11.59 13.40
C PRO A 85 5.42 -12.95 14.13
N THR A 86 4.31 -13.63 14.38
CA THR A 86 4.30 -14.89 15.17
C THR A 86 4.30 -16.16 14.33
N GLN A 87 3.83 -16.10 13.07
CA GLN A 87 3.72 -17.26 12.19
C GLN A 87 4.41 -17.05 10.84
N LEU A 88 4.05 -16.01 10.08
CA LEU A 88 4.57 -15.83 8.73
C LEU A 88 6.08 -15.53 8.72
N LEU A 89 6.54 -14.60 9.57
CA LEU A 89 7.96 -14.27 9.67
C LEU A 89 8.81 -15.42 10.21
N PRO A 90 8.48 -16.07 11.35
CA PRO A 90 9.32 -17.14 11.89
C PRO A 90 9.37 -18.39 11.02
N PHE A 91 8.22 -18.81 10.47
CA PHE A 91 8.12 -20.08 9.77
C PHE A 91 8.34 -19.97 8.27
N TYR A 92 7.88 -18.89 7.64
CA TYR A 92 7.96 -18.69 6.20
C TYR A 92 8.95 -17.60 5.77
N GLY A 93 9.55 -16.86 6.71
CA GLY A 93 10.59 -15.87 6.42
C GLY A 93 11.91 -16.50 5.98
N TRP A 94 12.76 -15.69 5.37
CA TRP A 94 14.13 -16.03 4.93
C TRP A 94 15.16 -15.06 5.51
N LYS A 95 16.45 -15.41 5.45
CA LYS A 95 17.53 -14.55 5.93
C LYS A 95 17.47 -13.19 5.23
N HIS A 96 17.53 -12.11 6.00
CA HIS A 96 17.55 -10.75 5.47
C HIS A 96 18.86 -10.50 4.71
N GLU A 97 18.81 -9.77 3.59
CA GLU A 97 20.00 -9.55 2.72
C GLU A 97 21.16 -8.87 3.46
N LYS A 98 20.85 -7.96 4.40
CA LYS A 98 21.79 -7.25 5.26
C LYS A 98 22.07 -7.92 6.62
N ALA A 99 21.64 -9.17 6.81
CA ALA A 99 21.91 -9.92 8.04
C ALA A 99 23.41 -10.20 8.18
N GLY A 100 23.99 -9.85 9.33
CA GLY A 100 25.44 -9.88 9.58
C GLY A 100 26.22 -8.69 8.98
N ILE A 101 25.53 -7.73 8.35
CA ILE A 101 26.13 -6.51 7.78
C ILE A 101 25.63 -5.28 8.54
N SER A 102 24.33 -4.96 8.40
CA SER A 102 23.68 -3.83 9.07
C SER A 102 22.71 -4.27 10.17
N TYR A 103 22.46 -5.58 10.25
CA TYR A 103 21.59 -6.21 11.24
C TYR A 103 22.30 -7.44 11.84
N PRO A 104 21.83 -7.98 12.98
CA PRO A 104 22.31 -9.24 13.52
C PRO A 104 22.29 -10.40 12.50
N GLU A 105 23.13 -11.42 12.70
CA GLU A 105 23.25 -12.53 11.76
C GLU A 105 21.94 -13.34 11.60
N ASN A 106 21.11 -13.35 12.65
CA ASN A 106 19.80 -13.98 12.69
C ASN A 106 18.65 -13.08 12.19
N GLU A 107 18.94 -11.95 11.53
CA GLU A 107 17.90 -11.10 10.95
C GLU A 107 17.14 -11.86 9.84
N MET A 108 15.81 -11.94 10.00
CA MET A 108 14.89 -12.60 9.09
C MET A 108 14.01 -11.56 8.40
N SER A 109 13.47 -11.92 7.25
CA SER A 109 12.61 -11.10 6.42
C SER A 109 11.44 -11.92 5.91
N PHE A 110 10.23 -11.37 6.03
CA PHE A 110 9.04 -11.81 5.33
C PHE A 110 8.48 -10.60 4.62
N ARG A 111 9.09 -10.31 3.45
CA ARG A 111 8.75 -9.17 2.62
C ARG A 111 8.36 -9.62 1.23
N GLN A 112 7.10 -9.48 0.89
CA GLN A 112 6.59 -9.83 -0.42
C GLN A 112 5.32 -9.07 -0.75
N THR A 113 5.19 -8.69 -2.01
CA THR A 113 3.96 -8.17 -2.59
C THR A 113 3.32 -9.26 -3.44
N ILE A 114 2.09 -9.63 -3.11
CA ILE A 114 1.33 -10.71 -3.76
C ILE A 114 0.02 -10.20 -4.34
N ASN A 115 -0.51 -10.92 -5.33
CA ASN A 115 -1.77 -10.61 -6.01
C ASN A 115 -2.62 -11.88 -6.15
N SER A 116 -3.79 -11.76 -6.79
CA SER A 116 -4.73 -12.87 -6.96
C SER A 116 -4.60 -13.61 -8.29
N LEU A 117 -3.89 -13.05 -9.28
CA LEU A 117 -3.78 -13.64 -10.62
C LEU A 117 -2.84 -14.86 -10.65
N GLY A 118 -1.97 -15.00 -9.66
CA GLY A 118 -1.07 -16.13 -9.55
C GLY A 118 -0.26 -16.15 -8.28
N ARG A 119 0.40 -17.29 -8.06
CA ARG A 119 1.30 -17.53 -6.93
C ARG A 119 2.60 -16.73 -7.09
N SER A 120 3.13 -16.22 -5.99
CA SER A 120 4.49 -15.71 -5.94
C SER A 120 5.50 -16.84 -6.18
N ASP A 121 6.76 -16.49 -6.42
CA ASP A 121 7.82 -17.49 -6.55
C ASP A 121 8.03 -18.33 -5.27
N ARG A 122 7.47 -17.88 -4.14
CA ARG A 122 7.42 -18.57 -2.85
C ARG A 122 6.05 -19.21 -2.56
N GLY A 123 5.18 -19.36 -3.54
CA GLY A 123 3.94 -20.13 -3.40
C GLY A 123 2.78 -19.40 -2.73
N PHE A 124 2.89 -18.09 -2.47
CA PHE A 124 1.84 -17.30 -1.82
C PHE A 124 0.91 -16.63 -2.83
N GLN A 125 -0.39 -16.60 -2.55
CA GLN A 125 -1.40 -15.93 -3.39
C GLN A 125 -2.49 -15.28 -2.53
N VAL A 126 -3.07 -14.19 -3.04
CA VAL A 126 -4.28 -13.60 -2.49
C VAL A 126 -5.50 -14.32 -3.07
N VAL A 127 -6.38 -14.83 -2.23
CA VAL A 127 -7.62 -15.50 -2.63
C VAL A 127 -8.81 -14.66 -2.19
N VAL A 128 -9.79 -14.47 -3.06
CA VAL A 128 -11.05 -13.81 -2.72
C VAL A 128 -12.12 -14.90 -2.62
N ASP A 129 -12.57 -15.17 -1.40
CA ASP A 129 -13.66 -16.08 -1.10
C ASP A 129 -14.96 -15.27 -0.96
N GLU A 130 -15.79 -15.32 -2.01
CA GLU A 130 -17.08 -14.63 -2.06
C GLU A 130 -18.13 -15.28 -1.15
N GLU A 131 -18.06 -16.59 -0.96
CA GLU A 131 -19.04 -17.34 -0.17
C GLU A 131 -18.88 -16.99 1.31
N GLN A 132 -17.64 -16.97 1.79
CA GLN A 132 -17.33 -16.58 3.18
C GLN A 132 -17.09 -15.08 3.36
N GLN A 133 -17.14 -14.29 2.28
CA GLN A 133 -16.85 -12.86 2.25
C GLN A 133 -15.49 -12.51 2.88
N LYS A 134 -14.43 -13.20 2.44
CA LYS A 134 -13.06 -13.03 2.94
C LYS A 134 -12.06 -12.82 1.82
N VAL A 135 -11.06 -11.98 2.08
CA VAL A 135 -9.79 -12.00 1.35
C VAL A 135 -8.81 -12.80 2.19
N MET A 136 -8.20 -13.84 1.62
CA MET A 136 -7.37 -14.80 2.34
C MET A 136 -5.98 -14.89 1.70
N ILE A 137 -5.01 -15.34 2.49
CA ILE A 137 -3.69 -15.72 1.97
C ILE A 137 -3.60 -17.23 1.89
N SER A 138 -3.26 -17.73 0.72
CA SER A 138 -2.98 -19.15 0.52
C SER A 138 -1.49 -19.36 0.27
N PHE A 139 -0.97 -20.48 0.77
CA PHE A 139 0.37 -21.01 0.53
C PHE A 139 0.26 -22.39 -0.12
N ASP A 140 1.00 -22.58 -1.20
CA ASP A 140 1.12 -23.86 -1.89
C ASP A 140 2.61 -24.16 -2.13
N ALA A 141 3.09 -25.24 -1.49
CA ALA A 141 4.48 -25.68 -1.57
C ALA A 141 4.87 -26.18 -2.97
N ASP A 142 3.93 -26.75 -3.73
CA ASP A 142 4.20 -27.32 -5.05
C ASP A 142 4.37 -26.21 -6.11
N SER A 143 3.79 -25.04 -5.85
CA SER A 143 3.96 -23.82 -6.66
C SER A 143 5.29 -23.07 -6.41
N VAL A 144 6.12 -23.52 -5.47
CA VAL A 144 7.37 -22.82 -5.12
C VAL A 144 8.42 -23.02 -6.21
N SER A 145 9.00 -21.90 -6.66
CA SER A 145 10.04 -21.91 -7.68
C SER A 145 11.28 -22.69 -7.22
N LYS A 146 11.88 -23.47 -8.13
CA LYS A 146 13.08 -24.30 -7.87
C LYS A 146 14.24 -23.55 -7.21
N LYS A 147 14.40 -22.25 -7.49
CA LYS A 147 15.44 -21.39 -6.89
C LYS A 147 15.30 -21.24 -5.36
N HIS A 148 14.11 -21.47 -4.82
CA HIS A 148 13.81 -21.37 -3.40
C HIS A 148 13.78 -22.73 -2.69
N SER A 149 14.30 -23.80 -3.31
CA SER A 149 14.33 -25.16 -2.73
C SER A 149 14.94 -25.23 -1.33
N LYS A 150 16.04 -24.53 -1.08
CA LYS A 150 16.65 -24.45 0.27
C LYS A 150 15.72 -23.79 1.29
N TRP A 151 15.04 -22.71 0.89
CA TRP A 151 14.05 -22.05 1.73
C TRP A 151 12.85 -22.97 1.99
N LEU A 152 12.33 -23.64 0.96
CA LEU A 152 11.22 -24.58 1.08
C LEU A 152 11.54 -25.74 2.03
N GLN A 153 12.76 -26.27 1.96
CA GLN A 153 13.21 -27.29 2.91
C GLN A 153 13.25 -26.75 4.34
N SER A 154 13.61 -25.49 4.54
CA SER A 154 13.55 -24.85 5.86
C SER A 154 12.11 -24.67 6.36
N VAL A 155 11.16 -24.32 5.47
CA VAL A 155 9.72 -24.23 5.79
C VAL A 155 9.19 -25.61 6.19
N LYS A 156 9.51 -26.65 5.41
CA LYS A 156 9.15 -28.05 5.72
C LYS A 156 9.58 -28.46 7.13
N THR A 157 10.80 -28.13 7.52
CA THR A 157 11.33 -28.44 8.86
C THR A 157 10.66 -27.61 9.96
N ARG A 158 10.30 -26.35 9.69
CA ARG A 158 9.74 -25.43 10.70
C ARG A 158 8.25 -25.64 10.98
N VAL A 159 7.46 -25.89 9.94
CA VAL A 159 5.99 -25.89 10.04
C VAL A 159 5.31 -26.90 9.11
N GLY A 160 6.09 -27.66 8.32
CA GLY A 160 5.55 -28.54 7.29
C GLY A 160 5.27 -27.81 5.97
N LEU A 161 4.67 -28.52 5.01
CA LEU A 161 4.38 -28.01 3.65
C LEU A 161 2.88 -27.90 3.37
N GLY A 162 2.05 -28.02 4.41
CA GLY A 162 0.61 -27.81 4.29
C GLY A 162 0.25 -26.33 4.13
N GLU A 163 -1.03 -26.09 3.84
CA GLU A 163 -1.62 -24.75 3.84
C GLU A 163 -1.43 -24.05 5.21
N LEU A 164 -1.51 -22.72 5.21
CA LEU A 164 -1.41 -21.89 6.41
C LEU A 164 -2.47 -22.26 7.45
N ASN A 165 -2.04 -22.58 8.66
CA ASN A 165 -2.95 -22.88 9.77
C ASN A 165 -2.51 -22.16 11.07
N PRO A 166 -3.29 -21.19 11.58
CA PRO A 166 -4.49 -20.64 10.95
C PRO A 166 -4.16 -19.89 9.64
N GLN A 167 -5.16 -19.77 8.77
CA GLN A 167 -5.03 -19.06 7.51
C GLN A 167 -5.30 -17.55 7.72
N PRO A 168 -4.36 -16.65 7.37
CA PRO A 168 -4.57 -15.21 7.47
C PRO A 168 -5.70 -14.76 6.53
N TYR A 169 -6.63 -13.95 7.05
CA TYR A 169 -7.73 -13.41 6.25
C TYR A 169 -8.16 -12.00 6.67
N TRP A 170 -8.96 -11.35 5.85
CA TRP A 170 -9.70 -10.13 6.16
C TRP A 170 -11.16 -10.31 5.73
N GLY A 171 -12.12 -9.98 6.61
CA GLY A 171 -13.51 -9.91 6.20
C GLY A 171 -13.75 -8.73 5.25
N PHE A 172 -14.67 -8.85 4.31
CA PHE A 172 -15.00 -7.77 3.37
C PHE A 172 -15.42 -6.48 4.11
N ASN A 173 -16.23 -6.61 5.16
CA ASN A 173 -16.67 -5.46 5.97
C ASN A 173 -15.50 -4.81 6.74
N ASP A 174 -14.55 -5.59 7.24
CA ASP A 174 -13.36 -5.05 7.92
C ASP A 174 -12.51 -4.21 6.95
N LEU A 175 -12.33 -4.71 5.72
CA LEU A 175 -11.65 -3.98 4.66
C LEU A 175 -12.40 -2.71 4.28
N PHE A 176 -13.72 -2.76 4.17
CA PHE A 176 -14.53 -1.59 3.85
C PHE A 176 -14.47 -0.53 4.93
N HIS A 177 -14.63 -0.90 6.21
CA HIS A 177 -14.51 0.06 7.30
C HIS A 177 -13.12 0.68 7.35
N LYS A 178 -12.08 -0.12 7.13
CA LYS A 178 -10.71 0.38 7.13
C LYS A 178 -10.42 1.32 5.97
N ALA A 179 -10.88 0.97 4.76
CA ALA A 179 -10.75 1.80 3.59
C ALA A 179 -11.58 3.08 3.73
N GLY A 180 -12.87 2.97 4.08
CA GLY A 180 -13.82 4.07 4.19
C GLY A 180 -13.43 5.11 5.25
N ALA A 181 -12.78 4.72 6.33
CA ALA A 181 -12.28 5.66 7.35
C ALA A 181 -11.28 6.68 6.79
N LYS A 182 -10.57 6.35 5.70
CA LYS A 182 -9.51 7.19 5.14
C LYS A 182 -9.74 7.57 3.68
N LEU A 183 -10.31 6.69 2.88
CA LEU A 183 -10.36 6.79 1.42
C LEU A 183 -11.78 7.07 0.90
N LEU A 184 -12.76 7.38 1.76
CA LEU A 184 -14.15 7.62 1.29
C LEU A 184 -14.19 8.64 0.15
N ASN A 185 -13.48 9.75 0.31
CA ASN A 185 -13.30 10.80 -0.68
C ASN A 185 -11.82 11.14 -0.81
N CYS A 186 -11.33 11.34 -2.04
CA CYS A 186 -9.91 11.56 -2.30
C CYS A 186 -9.65 12.57 -3.44
N PHE A 187 -8.70 13.47 -3.24
CA PHE A 187 -8.00 14.14 -4.33
C PHE A 187 -6.77 13.32 -4.71
N TYR A 188 -6.78 12.77 -5.93
CA TYR A 188 -5.62 12.10 -6.50
C TYR A 188 -4.92 13.04 -7.47
N VAL A 189 -3.66 13.35 -7.16
CA VAL A 189 -2.86 14.35 -7.85
C VAL A 189 -1.60 13.70 -8.42
N GLN A 190 -1.36 13.89 -9.71
CA GLN A 190 -0.15 13.41 -10.37
C GLN A 190 0.73 14.58 -10.81
N ALA A 191 2.04 14.45 -10.57
CA ALA A 191 3.00 15.47 -10.89
C ALA A 191 4.09 15.00 -11.86
N GLU A 192 4.50 15.88 -12.77
CA GLU A 192 5.76 15.75 -13.49
C GLU A 192 6.92 16.09 -12.54
N VAL A 193 8.04 15.41 -12.71
CA VAL A 193 9.22 15.60 -11.86
C VAL A 193 10.44 15.85 -12.72
N LYS A 194 11.17 16.92 -12.42
CA LYS A 194 12.48 17.21 -13.00
C LYS A 194 13.50 17.49 -11.91
N LYS A 195 14.78 17.26 -12.21
CA LYS A 195 15.90 17.54 -11.31
C LYS A 195 16.76 18.63 -11.92
N ILE A 196 17.01 19.71 -11.17
CA ILE A 196 17.89 20.82 -11.56
C ILE A 196 18.93 20.99 -10.45
N ASN A 197 20.21 20.88 -10.79
CA ASN A 197 21.34 21.02 -9.84
C ASN A 197 21.19 20.15 -8.59
N GLY A 198 20.69 18.92 -8.73
CA GLY A 198 20.49 17.99 -7.62
C GLY A 198 19.14 18.12 -6.90
N GLN A 199 18.46 19.27 -7.03
CA GLN A 199 17.17 19.55 -6.41
C GLN A 199 16.00 19.07 -7.27
N ASP A 200 15.03 18.40 -6.64
CA ASP A 200 13.79 17.97 -7.30
C ASP A 200 12.79 19.12 -7.41
N PHE A 201 12.12 19.20 -8.55
CA PHE A 201 11.03 20.13 -8.83
C PHE A 201 9.81 19.35 -9.30
N TYR A 202 8.63 19.78 -8.85
CA TYR A 202 7.36 19.12 -9.11
C TYR A 202 6.41 20.05 -9.84
N HIS A 203 5.74 19.55 -10.88
CA HIS A 203 4.61 20.25 -11.51
C HIS A 203 3.35 19.38 -11.37
N TYR A 204 2.46 19.76 -10.46
CA TYR A 204 1.21 19.05 -10.17
C TYR A 204 0.21 19.29 -11.31
N LYS A 205 0.08 18.32 -12.21
CA LYS A 205 -0.54 18.54 -13.52
C LYS A 205 -1.93 17.91 -13.63
N GLU A 206 -2.06 16.66 -13.21
CA GLU A 206 -3.31 15.91 -13.33
C GLU A 206 -3.97 15.85 -11.96
N ILE A 207 -5.18 16.42 -11.85
CA ILE A 207 -5.93 16.48 -10.60
C ILE A 207 -7.26 15.78 -10.83
N MET A 208 -7.56 14.80 -9.99
CA MET A 208 -8.83 14.10 -9.98
C MET A 208 -9.47 14.18 -8.60
N MET A 209 -10.75 14.53 -8.56
CA MET A 209 -11.58 14.43 -7.38
C MET A 209 -12.38 13.11 -7.47
N LEU A 210 -12.16 12.25 -6.49
CA LEU A 210 -12.70 10.90 -6.41
C LEU A 210 -13.67 10.82 -5.22
N LYS A 211 -14.88 10.31 -5.45
CA LYS A 211 -15.91 10.20 -4.40
C LYS A 211 -16.52 8.81 -4.36
N ASP A 212 -16.97 8.45 -3.17
CA ASP A 212 -17.67 7.21 -2.87
C ASP A 212 -16.80 6.00 -3.22
N PHE A 213 -15.80 5.76 -2.36
CA PHE A 213 -15.00 4.55 -2.42
C PHE A 213 -15.89 3.30 -2.39
N SER A 214 -15.69 2.43 -3.37
CA SER A 214 -16.59 1.32 -3.64
C SER A 214 -15.93 -0.01 -3.29
N LEU A 215 -16.47 -0.70 -2.26
CA LEU A 215 -16.01 -2.03 -1.88
C LEU A 215 -16.07 -3.03 -3.04
N PRO A 216 -17.16 -3.12 -3.84
CA PRO A 216 -17.20 -4.02 -4.99
C PRO A 216 -16.07 -3.74 -6.00
N LYS A 217 -15.76 -2.48 -6.28
CA LYS A 217 -14.66 -2.09 -7.18
C LYS A 217 -13.29 -2.39 -6.60
N PHE A 218 -13.14 -2.24 -5.29
CA PHE A 218 -11.92 -2.63 -4.58
C PHE A 218 -11.69 -4.14 -4.64
N LEU A 219 -12.71 -4.95 -4.37
CA LEU A 219 -12.65 -6.41 -4.49
C LEU A 219 -12.38 -6.86 -5.93
N THR A 220 -13.01 -6.20 -6.90
CA THR A 220 -12.72 -6.38 -8.34
C THR A 220 -11.24 -6.10 -8.61
N GLY A 221 -10.69 -5.04 -8.01
CA GLY A 221 -9.28 -4.72 -8.14
C GLY A 221 -8.33 -5.74 -7.54
N ILE A 222 -8.73 -6.42 -6.47
CA ILE A 222 -7.99 -7.56 -5.94
C ILE A 222 -8.02 -8.67 -6.97
N LYS A 223 -9.20 -9.06 -7.47
CA LYS A 223 -9.38 -10.15 -8.45
C LYS A 223 -8.67 -9.91 -9.79
N GLU A 224 -8.62 -8.66 -10.24
CA GLU A 224 -7.93 -8.25 -11.47
C GLU A 224 -6.43 -7.97 -11.25
N GLY A 225 -5.93 -8.12 -10.02
CA GLY A 225 -4.50 -8.06 -9.70
C GLY A 225 -3.88 -6.66 -9.73
N TYR A 226 -4.69 -5.60 -9.75
CA TYR A 226 -4.22 -4.22 -9.62
C TYR A 226 -4.27 -3.69 -8.18
N VAL A 227 -5.02 -4.34 -7.29
CA VAL A 227 -4.86 -4.24 -5.83
C VAL A 227 -4.04 -5.44 -5.34
N LEU A 228 -3.00 -5.18 -4.57
CA LEU A 228 -2.05 -6.16 -4.06
C LEU A 228 -2.02 -6.14 -2.54
N VAL A 229 -1.57 -7.24 -1.94
CA VAL A 229 -1.26 -7.33 -0.51
C VAL A 229 0.26 -7.35 -0.36
N ASP A 230 0.78 -6.45 0.47
CA ASP A 230 2.20 -6.27 0.72
C ASP A 230 2.51 -6.57 2.18
N PHE A 231 3.26 -7.64 2.41
CA PHE A 231 3.81 -7.98 3.71
C PHE A 231 5.17 -7.33 3.87
N ASP A 232 5.38 -6.69 5.02
CA ASP A 232 6.61 -5.95 5.30
C ASP A 232 7.05 -6.15 6.75
N ALA A 233 7.61 -7.32 7.03
CA ALA A 233 8.10 -7.68 8.35
C ALA A 233 9.55 -8.16 8.32
N ARG A 234 10.30 -7.81 9.35
CA ARG A 234 11.64 -8.32 9.66
C ARG A 234 11.78 -8.57 11.16
N THR A 235 12.90 -9.15 11.58
CA THR A 235 13.13 -9.45 13.00
C THR A 235 12.94 -8.20 13.87
N GLY A 236 12.08 -8.33 14.88
CA GLY A 236 11.74 -7.26 15.82
C GLY A 236 10.89 -6.10 15.27
N HIS A 237 10.62 -6.05 13.96
CA HIS A 237 9.96 -4.91 13.32
C HIS A 237 8.93 -5.37 12.28
N ASN A 238 7.64 -5.18 12.57
CA ASN A 238 6.55 -5.33 11.61
C ASN A 238 6.11 -3.94 11.14
N HIS A 239 6.36 -3.60 9.86
CA HIS A 239 5.93 -2.33 9.26
C HIS A 239 4.45 -2.35 8.85
N GLY A 240 3.72 -3.41 9.19
CA GLY A 240 2.31 -3.59 8.90
C GLY A 240 2.06 -4.12 7.50
N THR A 241 1.04 -4.95 7.39
CA THR A 241 0.49 -5.45 6.13
C THR A 241 -0.27 -4.34 5.43
N LYS A 242 -0.03 -4.16 4.13
CA LYS A 242 -0.55 -3.03 3.34
C LYS A 242 -1.37 -3.54 2.19
N PHE A 243 -2.52 -2.92 1.93
CA PHE A 243 -3.15 -2.99 0.62
C PHE A 243 -2.56 -1.91 -0.26
N ARG A 244 -2.03 -2.31 -1.42
CA ARG A 244 -1.32 -1.41 -2.35
C ARG A 244 -1.95 -1.48 -3.73
N LEU A 245 -1.87 -0.38 -4.46
CA LEU A 245 -2.49 -0.22 -5.76
C LEU A 245 -1.43 0.02 -6.83
N ARG A 246 -1.61 -0.61 -8.00
CA ARG A 246 -0.85 -0.25 -9.20
C ARG A 246 -1.15 1.19 -9.63
N GLN A 247 -0.14 1.85 -10.18
CA GLN A 247 -0.23 3.19 -10.73
C GLN A 247 -1.42 3.32 -11.71
N ASN A 248 -2.06 4.48 -11.74
CA ASN A 248 -3.18 4.82 -12.63
C ASN A 248 -4.49 4.03 -12.42
N TYR A 249 -4.57 3.10 -11.46
CA TYR A 249 -5.83 2.39 -11.13
C TYR A 249 -6.65 3.10 -10.04
N PHE A 250 -6.15 4.20 -9.45
CA PHE A 250 -6.81 4.88 -8.33
C PHE A 250 -8.26 5.28 -8.61
N PRO A 251 -8.58 5.88 -9.77
CA PRO A 251 -9.97 6.23 -10.10
C PRO A 251 -10.90 5.02 -10.22
N LYS A 252 -10.37 3.82 -10.52
CA LYS A 252 -11.18 2.60 -10.64
C LYS A 252 -11.73 2.11 -9.30
N LEU A 253 -11.30 2.67 -8.17
CA LEU A 253 -11.80 2.30 -6.85
C LEU A 253 -13.03 3.09 -6.41
N TYR A 254 -13.48 4.07 -7.21
CA TYR A 254 -14.50 5.05 -6.82
C TYR A 254 -15.70 5.04 -7.77
N ASP A 255 -16.87 5.44 -7.26
CA ASP A 255 -18.09 5.55 -8.06
C ASP A 255 -18.16 6.85 -8.86
N TYR A 256 -17.54 7.92 -8.37
CA TYR A 256 -17.48 9.19 -9.09
C TYR A 256 -16.06 9.69 -9.25
N VAL A 257 -15.76 10.11 -10.48
CA VAL A 257 -14.46 10.66 -10.88
C VAL A 257 -14.71 11.97 -11.62
N GLU A 258 -14.16 13.06 -11.11
CA GLU A 258 -14.15 14.37 -11.75
C GLU A 258 -12.70 14.78 -12.04
N LYS A 259 -12.38 15.03 -13.31
CA LYS A 259 -11.11 15.65 -13.69
C LYS A 259 -11.21 17.16 -13.53
N ILE A 260 -10.21 17.76 -12.89
CA ILE A 260 -10.11 19.19 -12.58
C ILE A 260 -9.03 19.82 -13.46
#